data_AF-A0A067BJR3-F1
#
_entry.id   AF-A0A067BJR3-F1
#
_cell.length_a   1.000
_cell.length_b   1.000
_cell.length_c   1.000
_cell.angle_alpha   90.00
_cell.angle_beta   90.00
_cell.angle_gamma   90.00
#
_symmetry.space_group_name_H-M   'P 1'
#
loop_
_entity.id
_entity.type
_entity.pdbx_description
1 polymer ?
#
loop_
_entity_poly.entity_id
_entity_poly.type
_entity_poly.pdbx_seq_one_letter_code
_entity_poly.pdbx_strand_id
1 'polypeptide(L)'
;MLRTRLKSTLAAVAAEAAPRLRDIPVAPETGFGPLRSSYAYFAGNDGFRLLFERFHKLHASLGPIFRLRFLPFQAYTVSISDQDAVAEIYRHEGAMPQRQTFGFWKLYRDERKLPVGLANTNEYASWK
;
A
#
# COMPACT_ATOMS: atom_id res chain seq x y z
N MET A 1 -25.47 2.54 -17.74
CA MET A 1 -25.64 2.93 -16.32
C MET A 1 -24.33 3.52 -15.84
N LEU A 2 -24.24 4.85 -15.74
CA LEU A 2 -23.06 5.54 -15.20
C LEU A 2 -23.01 5.29 -13.70
N ARG A 3 -22.03 4.51 -13.21
CA ARG A 3 -21.67 4.54 -11.79
C ARG A 3 -21.09 5.93 -11.52
N THR A 4 -21.87 6.77 -10.85
CA THR A 4 -21.44 8.07 -10.34
C THR A 4 -20.09 7.89 -9.65
N ARG A 5 -19.07 8.61 -10.12
CA ARG A 5 -17.72 8.55 -9.56
C ARG A 5 -17.80 9.11 -8.13
N LEU A 6 -17.98 8.24 -7.14
CA LEU A 6 -18.03 8.65 -5.75
C LEU A 6 -16.65 9.20 -5.38
N LYS A 7 -16.62 10.47 -4.97
CA LYS A 7 -15.40 11.19 -4.60
C LYS A 7 -14.82 10.72 -3.27
N SER A 8 -15.63 10.01 -2.46
CA SER A 8 -15.27 9.45 -1.15
C SER A 8 -15.64 7.97 -1.12
N THR A 9 -14.72 7.12 -0.65
CA THR A 9 -14.96 5.68 -0.47
C THR A 9 -15.85 5.43 0.73
N LEU A 10 -15.78 6.24 1.78
CA LEU A 10 -16.65 6.11 2.96
C LEU A 10 -18.13 6.33 2.62
N ALA A 11 -18.42 7.29 1.73
CA ALA A 11 -19.78 7.52 1.24
C ALA A 11 -20.33 6.32 0.43
N ALA A 12 -19.45 5.55 -0.23
CA ALA A 12 -19.82 4.32 -0.93
C ALA A 12 -20.06 3.15 0.04
N VAL A 13 -19.20 3.02 1.07
CA VAL A 13 -19.27 1.96 2.08
C VAL A 13 -20.49 2.09 2.99
N ALA A 14 -20.94 3.32 3.29
CA ALA A 14 -22.14 3.57 4.08
C ALA A 14 -23.45 3.10 3.38
N ALA A 15 -23.41 2.88 2.05
CA ALA A 15 -24.59 2.57 1.24
C ALA A 15 -24.72 1.07 0.86
N GLU A 16 -23.68 0.24 1.06
CA GLU A 16 -23.65 -1.15 0.60
C GLU A 16 -23.25 -2.12 1.73
N ALA A 17 -23.72 -3.38 1.66
CA ALA A 17 -23.38 -4.43 2.61
C ALA A 17 -21.86 -4.59 2.74
N ALA A 18 -21.36 -4.70 3.98
CA ALA A 18 -19.95 -4.65 4.36
C ALA A 18 -18.99 -5.23 3.29
N PRO A 19 -18.29 -4.37 2.51
CA PRO A 19 -17.45 -4.81 1.41
C PRO A 19 -16.29 -5.66 1.93
N ARG A 20 -15.98 -6.76 1.23
CA ARG A 20 -14.90 -7.68 1.61
C ARG A 20 -13.60 -7.21 0.96
N LEU A 21 -12.45 -7.55 1.56
CA LEU A 21 -11.13 -7.19 1.02
C LEU A 21 -10.91 -7.63 -0.44
N ARG A 22 -11.52 -8.76 -0.84
CA ARG A 22 -11.48 -9.28 -2.22
C ARG A 22 -12.21 -8.41 -3.24
N ASP A 23 -13.15 -7.59 -2.79
CA ASP A 23 -13.96 -6.72 -3.64
C ASP A 23 -13.21 -5.43 -4.01
N ILE A 24 -12.09 -5.15 -3.34
CA ILE A 24 -11.20 -4.04 -3.69
C ILE A 24 -10.51 -4.34 -5.03
N PRO A 25 -10.56 -3.39 -6.01
CA PRO A 25 -9.88 -3.53 -7.28
C PRO A 25 -8.39 -3.83 -7.11
N VAL A 26 -7.86 -4.70 -7.97
CA VAL A 26 -6.43 -5.06 -7.94
C VAL A 26 -5.68 -4.35 -9.05
N ALA A 27 -4.49 -3.82 -8.75
CA ALA A 27 -3.57 -3.32 -9.76
C ALA A 27 -3.19 -4.41 -10.77
N PRO A 28 -2.73 -4.07 -11.98
CA PRO A 28 -2.26 -5.05 -12.94
C PRO A 28 -1.22 -5.99 -12.31
N GLU A 29 -1.41 -7.29 -12.49
CA GLU A 29 -0.52 -8.33 -11.98
C GLU A 29 -0.03 -9.19 -13.15
N THR A 30 1.24 -9.57 -13.07
CA THR A 30 1.89 -10.53 -13.97
C THR A 30 2.36 -11.74 -13.17
N GLY A 31 2.38 -12.92 -13.80
CA GLY A 31 2.80 -14.18 -13.17
C GLY A 31 1.64 -15.15 -12.94
N PHE A 32 1.91 -16.26 -12.26
CA PHE A 32 0.94 -17.33 -12.00
C PHE A 32 0.93 -17.74 -10.52
N GLY A 33 -0.27 -18.00 -9.98
CA GLY A 33 -0.46 -18.42 -8.60
C GLY A 33 0.23 -17.48 -7.58
N PRO A 34 1.07 -17.99 -6.66
CA PRO A 34 1.73 -17.17 -5.63
C PRO A 34 2.80 -16.23 -6.20
N LEU A 35 3.21 -16.42 -7.45
CA LEU A 35 4.16 -15.56 -8.17
C LEU A 35 3.50 -14.33 -8.79
N ARG A 36 2.17 -14.21 -8.74
CA ARG A 36 1.47 -13.01 -9.21
C ARG A 36 1.93 -11.79 -8.43
N SER A 37 2.33 -10.74 -9.13
CA SER A 37 2.71 -9.45 -8.53
C SER A 37 2.55 -8.30 -9.53
N SER A 38 2.46 -7.08 -9.02
CA SER A 38 2.42 -5.84 -9.77
C SER A 38 3.81 -5.30 -10.12
N TYR A 39 4.89 -6.02 -9.80
CA TYR A 39 6.26 -5.57 -10.01
C TYR A 39 6.52 -5.11 -11.45
N ALA A 40 6.13 -5.91 -12.45
CA ALA A 40 6.38 -5.58 -13.86
C ALA A 40 5.71 -4.26 -14.29
N TYR A 41 4.53 -3.96 -13.74
CA TYR A 41 3.85 -2.69 -13.99
C TYR A 41 4.66 -1.51 -13.45
N PHE A 42 5.26 -1.67 -12.26
CA PHE A 42 6.04 -0.62 -11.59
C PHE A 42 7.53 -0.59 -11.96
N ALA A 43 8.06 -1.64 -12.59
CA ALA A 43 9.47 -1.76 -12.97
C ALA A 43 9.71 -1.69 -14.48
N GLY A 44 8.67 -1.43 -15.30
CA GLY A 44 8.83 -1.25 -16.75
C GLY A 44 9.85 -0.16 -17.10
N ASN A 45 10.35 -0.17 -18.35
CA ASN A 45 11.54 0.52 -18.90
C ASN A 45 12.09 1.79 -18.18
N ASP A 46 11.25 2.71 -17.72
CA ASP A 46 11.67 3.89 -16.94
C ASP A 46 12.05 3.59 -15.47
N GLY A 47 12.01 2.34 -15.04
CA GLY A 47 12.23 1.93 -13.66
C GLY A 47 11.25 2.59 -12.68
N PHE A 48 11.70 2.88 -11.47
CA PHE A 48 10.89 3.54 -10.43
C PHE A 48 10.80 5.07 -10.57
N ARG A 49 11.41 5.67 -11.60
CA ARG A 49 11.37 7.13 -11.83
C ARG A 49 9.94 7.65 -11.98
N LEU A 50 9.07 6.87 -12.63
CA LEU A 50 7.67 7.21 -12.89
C LEU A 50 6.69 6.56 -11.90
N LEU A 51 7.18 6.15 -10.72
CA LEU A 51 6.36 5.46 -9.72
C LEU A 51 5.12 6.28 -9.33
N PHE A 52 5.31 7.58 -9.04
CA PHE A 52 4.25 8.51 -8.69
C PHE A 52 3.18 8.62 -9.78
N GLU A 53 3.60 8.80 -11.04
CA GLU A 53 2.67 8.88 -12.17
C GLU A 53 1.89 7.58 -12.38
N ARG A 54 2.53 6.43 -12.15
CA ARG A 54 1.87 5.11 -12.24
C ARG A 54 0.81 4.95 -11.14
N PHE A 55 1.08 5.36 -9.90
CA PHE A 55 0.07 5.41 -8.85
C PHE A 55 -1.10 6.33 -9.20
N HIS A 56 -0.82 7.52 -9.75
CA HIS A 56 -1.86 8.43 -10.21
C HIS A 56 -2.72 7.83 -11.33
N LYS A 57 -2.10 7.17 -12.32
CA LYS A 57 -2.81 6.46 -13.39
C LYS A 57 -3.71 5.36 -12.85
N LEU A 58 -3.25 4.60 -11.86
CA LEU A 58 -4.05 3.56 -11.20
C LEU A 58 -5.21 4.15 -10.41
N HIS A 59 -5.00 5.22 -9.64
CA HIS A 59 -6.11 5.88 -8.94
C HIS A 59 -7.13 6.51 -9.92
N ALA A 60 -6.67 6.99 -11.07
CA ALA A 60 -7.58 7.47 -12.12
C ALA A 60 -8.42 6.34 -12.74
N SER A 61 -7.89 5.13 -12.88
CA SER A 61 -8.57 4.01 -13.56
C SER A 61 -9.33 3.08 -12.63
N LEU A 62 -8.76 2.72 -11.48
CA LEU A 62 -9.33 1.80 -10.49
C LEU A 62 -10.12 2.52 -9.40
N GLY A 63 -9.93 3.83 -9.27
CA GLY A 63 -10.62 4.67 -8.29
C GLY A 63 -9.78 4.98 -7.05
N PRO A 64 -10.41 5.58 -6.02
CA PRO A 64 -9.72 6.11 -4.85
C PRO A 64 -9.11 5.05 -3.92
N ILE A 65 -9.45 3.77 -4.10
CA ILE A 65 -8.91 2.64 -3.36
C ILE A 65 -8.62 1.49 -4.31
N PHE A 66 -7.42 0.91 -4.20
CA PHE A 66 -7.08 -0.34 -4.86
C PHE A 66 -6.04 -1.09 -4.05
N ARG A 67 -5.89 -2.38 -4.30
CA ARG A 67 -4.86 -3.22 -3.69
C ARG A 67 -3.80 -3.62 -4.72
N LEU A 68 -2.56 -3.72 -4.28
CA LEU A 68 -1.45 -4.20 -5.08
C LEU A 68 -0.59 -5.15 -4.28
N ARG A 69 0.15 -6.01 -4.97
CA ARG A 69 1.21 -6.81 -4.37
C ARG A 69 2.50 -6.45 -5.09
N PHE A 70 3.42 -5.80 -4.40
CA PHE A 70 4.59 -5.23 -5.07
C PHE A 70 5.54 -6.32 -5.59
N LEU A 71 5.89 -7.31 -4.76
CA LEU A 71 6.68 -8.48 -5.14
C LEU A 71 5.93 -9.80 -4.88
N PRO A 72 6.30 -10.90 -5.56
CA PRO A 72 5.80 -12.24 -5.24
C PRO A 72 5.89 -12.56 -3.74
N PHE A 73 4.98 -13.39 -3.24
CA PHE A 73 4.90 -13.81 -1.82
C PHE A 73 4.69 -12.71 -0.76
N GLN A 74 4.60 -11.44 -1.16
CA GLN A 74 4.25 -10.36 -0.22
C GLN A 74 2.74 -10.32 0.05
N ALA A 75 2.38 -9.78 1.22
CA ALA A 75 1.01 -9.40 1.51
C ALA A 75 0.53 -8.32 0.53
N TYR A 76 -0.80 -8.21 0.36
CA TYR A 76 -1.38 -7.11 -0.39
C TYR A 76 -1.25 -5.81 0.39
N THR A 77 -0.76 -4.78 -0.28
CA THR A 77 -0.81 -3.39 0.19
C THR A 77 -2.05 -2.73 -0.40
N VAL A 78 -2.75 -1.95 0.39
CA VAL A 78 -3.88 -1.12 -0.07
C VAL A 78 -3.36 0.30 -0.31
N SER A 79 -3.58 0.83 -1.51
CA SER A 79 -3.31 2.22 -1.86
C SER A 79 -4.60 3.00 -1.81
N ILE A 80 -4.55 4.16 -1.16
CA ILE A 80 -5.69 5.07 -1.00
C ILE A 80 -5.31 6.47 -1.47
N SER A 81 -6.27 7.18 -2.06
CA SER A 81 -6.15 8.60 -2.43
C SER A 81 -7.26 9.47 -1.84
N ASP A 82 -8.15 8.89 -1.03
CA ASP A 82 -9.26 9.60 -0.38
C ASP A 82 -8.83 10.13 0.99
N GLN A 83 -9.04 11.42 1.24
CA GLN A 83 -8.69 12.10 2.48
C GLN A 83 -9.48 11.57 3.68
N ASP A 84 -10.75 11.22 3.48
CA ASP A 84 -11.59 10.70 4.56
C ASP A 84 -11.11 9.32 4.99
N ALA A 85 -10.74 8.47 4.02
CA ALA A 85 -10.15 7.16 4.29
C ALA A 85 -8.80 7.27 5.01
N VAL A 86 -7.96 8.26 4.64
CA VAL A 86 -6.71 8.55 5.35
C VAL A 86 -7.00 8.95 6.80
N ALA A 87 -7.98 9.82 7.04
CA ALA A 87 -8.36 10.24 8.38
C ALA A 87 -8.81 9.06 9.26
N GLU A 88 -9.62 8.14 8.73
CA GLU A 88 -10.04 6.94 9.44
C GLU A 88 -8.87 6.03 9.84
N ILE A 89 -7.87 5.85 8.95
CA ILE A 89 -6.67 5.09 9.29
C ILE A 89 -5.95 5.69 10.49
N TYR A 90 -5.77 7.02 10.51
CA TYR A 90 -5.09 7.68 11.62
C TYR A 90 -5.93 7.73 12.91
N ARG A 91 -7.26 7.77 12.82
CA ARG A 91 -8.14 7.66 14.01
C ARG A 91 -8.06 6.28 14.67
N HIS A 92 -7.87 5.24 13.87
CA HIS A 92 -7.76 3.86 14.33
C HIS A 92 -6.30 3.40 14.52
N GLU A 93 -5.33 4.31 14.39
CA GLU A 93 -3.92 4.00 14.62
C GLU A 93 -3.70 3.67 16.11
N GLY A 94 -3.04 2.54 16.38
CA GLY A 94 -2.71 2.13 17.74
C GLY A 94 -1.61 2.98 18.37
N ALA A 95 -1.33 2.77 19.66
CA ALA A 95 -0.28 3.48 20.39
C ALA A 95 1.13 3.34 19.77
N MET A 96 1.34 2.32 18.93
CA MET A 96 2.55 2.15 18.14
C MET A 96 2.23 1.87 16.68
N PRO A 97 2.48 2.82 15.76
CA PRO A 97 2.29 2.59 14.34
C PRO A 97 3.32 1.61 13.79
N GLN A 98 2.85 0.55 13.14
CA GLN A 98 3.70 -0.44 12.48
C GLN A 98 3.95 0.01 11.04
N ARG A 99 5.22 0.18 10.66
CA ARG A 99 5.62 0.67 9.33
C ARG A 99 6.43 -0.36 8.58
N GLN A 100 6.49 -0.22 7.25
CA GLN A 100 7.38 -1.04 6.45
C GLN A 100 8.84 -0.72 6.81
N THR A 101 9.56 -1.73 7.28
CA THR A 101 11.00 -1.65 7.53
C THR A 101 11.79 -1.91 6.26
N PHE A 102 12.93 -1.23 6.12
CA PHE A 102 13.87 -1.41 5.03
C PHE A 102 14.94 -2.45 5.43
N GLY A 103 14.71 -3.70 5.00
CA GLY A 103 15.60 -4.82 5.34
C GLY A 103 17.06 -4.60 4.91
N PHE A 104 17.29 -3.93 3.79
CA PHE A 104 18.64 -3.60 3.31
C PHE A 104 19.36 -2.57 4.19
N TRP A 105 18.64 -1.59 4.75
CA TRP A 105 19.22 -0.67 5.74
C TRP A 105 19.52 -1.36 7.06
N LYS A 106 18.66 -2.29 7.47
CA LYS A 106 18.90 -3.11 8.66
C LYS A 106 20.16 -3.95 8.48
N LEU A 107 20.27 -4.66 7.37
CA LEU A 107 21.43 -5.49 7.03
C LEU A 107 22.74 -4.70 7.10
N TYR A 108 22.81 -3.53 6.44
CA TYR A 108 23.99 -2.68 6.47
C TYR A 108 24.38 -2.25 7.89
N ARG A 109 23.41 -1.87 8.72
CA ARG A 109 23.65 -1.45 10.10
C ARG A 109 24.12 -2.61 10.96
N ASP A 110 23.52 -3.79 10.80
CA ASP A 110 23.91 -5.00 11.51
C ASP A 110 25.37 -5.38 11.17
N GLU A 111 25.75 -5.38 9.88
CA GLU A 111 27.12 -5.67 9.42
C GLU A 111 28.15 -4.67 9.96
N ARG A 112 27.76 -3.39 10.09
CA ARG A 112 28.62 -2.31 10.60
C ARG A 112 28.53 -2.14 12.12
N LYS A 113 27.75 -2.96 12.82
CA LYS A 113 27.47 -2.84 14.26
C LYS A 113 26.99 -1.42 14.64
N LEU A 114 26.19 -0.81 13.77
CA LEU A 114 25.59 0.50 14.00
C LEU A 114 24.20 0.33 14.63
N PRO A 115 23.77 1.25 15.51
CA PRO A 115 22.44 1.18 16.10
C PRO A 115 21.35 1.33 15.02
N VAL A 116 20.25 0.61 15.20
CA VAL A 116 19.03 0.73 14.38
C VAL A 116 18.31 2.01 14.79
N GLY A 117 18.07 2.91 13.84
CA GLY A 117 17.35 4.15 14.10
C GLY A 117 15.83 3.95 14.13
N LEU A 118 15.12 4.97 14.64
CA LEU A 118 13.65 5.01 14.75
C LEU A 118 12.91 4.66 13.45
N ALA A 119 13.48 5.02 12.30
CA ALA A 119 12.89 4.78 10.98
C ALA A 119 12.85 3.30 10.57
N ASN A 120 13.56 2.41 11.28
CA ASN A 120 13.70 1.00 10.91
C ASN A 120 13.46 0.05 12.08
N THR A 121 12.64 0.47 13.06
CA THR A 121 12.20 -0.35 14.19
C THR A 121 10.69 -0.31 14.34
N ASN A 122 10.12 -1.45 14.72
CA ASN A 122 8.72 -1.63 15.07
C ASN A 122 8.56 -2.20 16.49
N GLU A 123 9.63 -2.14 17.30
CA GLU A 123 9.60 -2.52 18.72
C GLU A 123 9.25 -1.32 19.61
N TYR A 124 8.22 -1.46 20.44
CA TYR A 124 7.68 -0.35 21.22
C TYR A 124 8.70 0.29 22.15
N ALA A 125 9.48 -0.53 22.85
CA ALA A 125 10.52 -0.06 23.77
C ALA A 125 11.65 0.71 23.07
N SER A 126 11.92 0.38 21.80
CA SER A 126 12.99 1.01 21.01
C SER A 126 12.50 2.25 20.25
N TRP A 127 11.19 2.40 20.08
CA TRP A 127 10.56 3.49 19.33
C TRP A 127 10.14 4.67 20.22
N LYS A 128 9.75 4.41 21.47
CA LYS A 128 9.30 5.42 22.44
C LYS A 128 10.46 6.03 23.21
#